data_AF-A0A8B3E318-F1
#
_entry.id   AF-A0A8B3E318-F1
#
_cell.length_a   1.000
_cell.length_b   1.000
_cell.length_c   1.000
_cell.angle_alpha   90.00
_cell.angle_beta   90.00
_cell.angle_gamma   90.00
#
_symmetry.space_group_name_H-M   'P 1'
#
loop_
_entity.id
_entity.type
_entity.pdbx_description
1 polymer ?
#
loop_
_entity_poly.entity_id
_entity_poly.type
_entity_poly.pdbx_seq_one_letter_code
_entity_poly.pdbx_strand_id
1 'polypeptide(L)' 'MDFKASLKQAWISMFDDKELRYIKIYLIEKYERDLALLAKLDEDSDDYIELANDLMLLECLIFKFTKI' A
#
# COMPACT_ATOMS: atom_id res chain seq x y z
N MET A 1 -22.93 15.66 -11.98
CA MET A 1 -21.47 15.45 -11.88
C MET A 1 -21.25 14.13 -11.17
N ASP A 2 -20.43 13.24 -11.74
CA ASP A 2 -20.12 11.95 -11.13
C ASP A 2 -19.12 12.16 -9.99
N PHE A 3 -19.60 12.08 -8.75
CA PHE A 3 -18.81 12.25 -7.53
C PHE A 3 -17.59 11.31 -7.49
N LYS A 4 -17.72 10.10 -8.04
CA LYS A 4 -16.64 9.11 -8.09
C LYS A 4 -15.54 9.53 -9.06
N ALA A 5 -15.91 10.12 -10.19
CA ALA A 5 -14.97 10.69 -11.14
C ALA A 5 -14.23 11.91 -10.55
N SER A 6 -14.95 12.78 -9.83
CA SER A 6 -14.36 13.94 -9.15
C SER A 6 -13.36 13.55 -8.06
N LEU A 7 -13.66 12.53 -7.25
CA LEU A 7 -12.72 11.99 -6.25
C LEU A 7 -11.50 11.34 -6.90
N LYS A 8 -11.69 10.58 -7.98
CA LYS A 8 -10.58 9.98 -8.74
C LYS A 8 -9.66 11.05 -9.34
N GLN A 9 -10.24 12.11 -9.90
CA GLN A 9 -9.49 13.23 -10.46
C GLN A 9 -8.74 14.00 -9.38
N ALA A 10 -9.39 14.26 -8.23
CA ALA A 10 -8.76 14.92 -7.09
C ALA A 10 -7.59 14.11 -6.52
N TRP A 11 -7.71 12.77 -6.50
CA TRP A 11 -6.64 11.89 -6.03
C TRP A 11 -5.45 11.85 -6.97
N ILE A 12 -5.69 11.81 -8.29
CA ILE A 12 -4.63 11.90 -9.32
C ILE A 12 -3.97 13.30 -9.30
N SER A 13 -4.72 14.36 -9.02
CA SER A 13 -4.17 15.72 -8.93
C SER A 13 -3.50 16.05 -7.61
N MET A 14 -3.53 15.14 -6.63
CA MET A 14 -3.03 15.40 -5.27
C MET A 14 -1.51 15.24 -5.17
N PHE A 15 -0.91 14.46 -6.06
CA PHE A 15 0.53 14.17 -6.07
C PHE A 15 1.09 14.33 -7.47
N ASP A 16 2.29 14.89 -7.57
CA ASP A 16 3.04 14.89 -8.82
C ASP A 16 3.73 13.53 -9.09
N ASP A 17 4.27 13.34 -10.30
CA ASP A 17 4.90 12.08 -10.71
C ASP A 17 6.09 11.67 -9.81
N LYS A 18 6.81 12.66 -9.26
CA LYS A 18 7.97 12.41 -8.39
C LYS A 18 7.50 11.97 -7.01
N GLU A 19 6.45 12.59 -6.48
CA GLU A 19 5.81 12.21 -5.23
C GLU A 19 5.20 10.80 -5.34
N LEU A 20 4.48 10.51 -6.42
CA LEU A 20 3.92 9.17 -6.69
C LEU A 20 5.02 8.11 -6.77
N ARG A 21 6.12 8.41 -7.47
CA ARG A 21 7.29 7.51 -7.54
C ARG A 21 7.90 7.27 -6.17
N TYR A 22 8.06 8.32 -5.36
CA TYR A 22 8.63 8.20 -4.02
C TYR A 22 7.72 7.37 -3.10
N ILE A 23 6.42 7.65 -3.10
CA ILE A 23 5.42 6.88 -2.33
C ILE A 23 5.47 5.40 -2.74
N LYS A 24 5.50 5.11 -4.06
CA LYS A 24 5.57 3.74 -4.55
C LYS A 24 6.80 3.00 -4.05
N ILE A 25 7.98 3.61 -4.13
CA ILE A 25 9.23 3.02 -3.64
C ILE A 25 9.11 2.72 -2.15
N TYR A 26 8.65 3.69 -1.36
CA TYR A 26 8.51 3.52 0.08
C TYR A 26 7.53 2.39 0.45
N LEU A 27 6.39 2.28 -0.24
CA LEU A 27 5.41 1.23 0.00
C LEU A 27 5.98 -0.16 -0.30
N ILE A 28 6.74 -0.31 -1.40
CA ILE A 28 7.40 -1.57 -1.76
C ILE A 28 8.44 -1.94 -0.70
N GLU A 29 9.31 -1.00 -0.32
CA GLU A 29 10.34 -1.25 0.70
C GLU A 29 9.73 -1.60 2.06
N LYS A 30 8.62 -0.94 2.44
CA LYS A 30 7.88 -1.30 3.66
C LYS A 30 7.31 -2.71 3.56
N TYR A 31 6.71 -3.06 2.43
CA TYR A 31 6.14 -4.39 2.21
C TYR A 31 7.20 -5.48 2.35
N GLU A 32 8.36 -5.30 1.73
CA GLU A 32 9.47 -6.26 1.83
C GLU A 32 9.98 -6.42 3.27
N ARG A 33 10.12 -5.31 4.02
CA ARG A 33 10.53 -5.35 5.43
C ARG A 33 9.50 -6.07 6.30
N ASP A 34 8.23 -5.72 6.15
CA ASP A 34 7.13 -6.26 6.94
C ASP A 34 6.90 -7.74 6.60
N LEU A 35 7.04 -8.14 5.33
CA LEU A 35 6.99 -9.55 4.91
C LEU A 35 8.11 -10.37 5.55
N ALA A 36 9.32 -9.80 5.63
CA ALA A 36 10.45 -10.43 6.31
C ALA A 36 10.28 -10.51 7.84
N LEU A 37 9.46 -9.63 8.44
CA LEU A 37 9.06 -9.71 9.84
C LEU A 37 7.99 -10.79 10.03
N LEU A 38 6.97 -10.83 9.17
CA LEU A 38 5.90 -11.82 9.20
C LEU A 38 6.45 -13.25 9.18
N ALA A 39 7.46 -13.51 8.33
CA ALA A 39 8.12 -14.82 8.22
C ALA A 39 8.84 -15.29 9.51
N LYS A 40 8.97 -14.43 10.53
CA LYS A 40 9.59 -14.75 11.83
C LYS A 40 8.57 -14.90 12.95
N LEU A 41 7.31 -14.55 12.70
CA LEU A 41 6.24 -14.65 13.68
C LEU A 41 5.64 -16.06 13.67
N ASP A 42 5.07 -16.44 14.80
CA ASP A 42 4.27 -17.66 14.90
C ASP A 42 2.93 -17.44 14.20
N GLU A 43 2.54 -18.35 13.30
CA GLU A 43 1.34 -18.20 12.45
C GLU A 43 0.05 -18.14 13.27
N ASP A 44 0.04 -18.72 14.48
CA ASP A 44 -1.09 -18.70 15.40
C ASP A 44 -1.10 -17.47 16.33
N SER A 45 -0.11 -16.57 16.23
CA SER A 45 -0.05 -15.36 17.04
C SER A 45 -0.95 -14.25 16.49
N ASP A 46 -1.55 -13.48 17.39
CA ASP A 46 -2.33 -12.29 17.02
C ASP A 46 -1.49 -11.31 16.18
N ASP A 47 -0.21 -11.13 16.53
CA ASP A 47 0.74 -10.27 15.81
C ASP A 47 0.93 -10.70 14.34
N TYR A 48 0.97 -12.01 14.07
CA TYR A 48 1.04 -12.53 12.70
C TYR A 48 -0.23 -12.19 11.93
N ILE A 49 -1.39 -12.41 12.53
CA ILE A 49 -2.69 -12.16 11.91
C ILE A 49 -2.85 -10.67 11.57
N GLU A 50 -2.51 -9.78 12.50
CA GLU A 50 -2.53 -8.33 12.28
C GLU A 50 -1.57 -7.91 11.16
N LEU A 51 -0.32 -8.37 11.21
CA LEU A 51 0.67 -8.01 10.21
C LEU A 51 0.33 -8.57 8.81
N ALA A 52 -0.25 -9.76 8.73
CA ALA A 52 -0.72 -10.34 7.47
C ALA A 52 -1.85 -9.49 6.84
N ASN A 53 -2.79 -9.01 7.66
CA ASN A 53 -3.86 -8.12 7.20
C ASN A 53 -3.30 -6.78 6.70
N ASP A 54 -2.33 -6.20 7.43
CA ASP A 54 -1.65 -4.98 7.02
C ASP A 54 -0.89 -5.15 5.70
N LEU A 55 -0.22 -6.30 5.51
CA LEU A 55 0.48 -6.63 4.28
C LEU A 55 -0.49 -6.74 3.08
N MET A 56 -1.67 -7.35 3.26
CA MET A 56 -2.71 -7.37 2.21
C MET A 56 -3.18 -5.96 1.82
N LEU A 57 -3.38 -5.08 2.80
CA LEU A 57 -3.72 -3.69 2.53
C LEU A 57 -2.60 -2.97 1.78
N LEU A 58 -1.35 -3.23 2.16
CA LEU A 58 -0.18 -2.63 1.55
C LEU A 58 0.00 -3.06 0.08
N GLU A 59 -0.25 -4.33 -0.25
CA GLU A 59 -0.31 -4.82 -1.64
C GLU A 59 -1.37 -4.06 -2.45
N CYS A 60 -2.56 -3.87 -1.87
CA CYS A 60 -3.65 -3.15 -2.51
C CYS A 60 -3.25 -1.69 -2.81
N LEU A 61 -2.51 -1.05 -1.90
CA LEU A 61 -1.98 0.29 -2.11
C LEU A 61 -0.93 0.30 -3.22
N ILE A 62 0.07 -0.57 -3.17
CA ILE A 62 1.11 -0.69 -4.20
C ILE A 62 0.49 -0.89 -5.59
N PHE A 63 -0.54 -1.74 -5.69
CA PHE A 63 -1.25 -1.97 -6.94
C PHE A 63 -1.98 -0.72 -7.44
N LYS A 64 -2.67 0.01 -6.55
CA LYS A 64 -3.31 1.29 -6.90
C LYS A 64 -2.29 2.29 -7.43
N PHE A 65 -1.12 2.41 -6.80
CA PHE A 65 -0.04 3.30 -7.24
C PHE A 65 0.73 2.80 -8.47
N THR A 66 0.56 1.55 -8.89
CA THR A 66 1.17 0.99 -10.11
C THR A 66 0.26 1.12 -11.34
N LYS A 67 -1.05 1.26 -11.12
CA LYS A 67 -2.05 1.42 -12.18
C LYS A 67 -2.38 2.88 -12.53
N ILE A 68 -1.82 3.85 -11.81
CA ILE A 68 -1.78 5.26 -12.22
C ILE A 68 -0.66 5.40 -13.24
#